data_AF-A0A7X6APU7-F1
#
_entry.id   AF-A0A7X6APU7-F1
#
_cell.length_a   1.000
_cell.length_b   1.000
_cell.length_c   1.000
_cell.angle_alpha   90.00
_cell.angle_beta   90.00
_cell.angle_gamma   90.00
#
_symmetry.space_group_name_H-M   'P 1'
#
loop_
_entity.id
_entity.type
_entity.pdbx_description
1 polymer ?
#
loop_
_entity_poly.entity_id
_entity_poly.type
_entity_poly.pdbx_seq_one_letter_code
_entity_poly.pdbx_strand_id
1 'polypeptide(L)'
;MSAPQDAPGGRSRTIDADGPLHLVDYSGSGPPLVLVHGLGGSHLNWMLVALPLSRSFRVIAVDLPGFGLTPPEGRSTDVRRQARLLEGLIEREIGEPA
;
A
#
# COMPACT_ATOMS: atom_id res chain seq x y z
N MET A 1 -2.87 23.22 5.60
CA MET A 1 -3.03 21.84 6.12
C MET A 1 -4.01 21.13 5.21
N SER A 2 -3.55 20.22 4.34
CA SER A 2 -4.47 19.40 3.53
C SER A 2 -5.11 18.34 4.42
N ALA A 3 -6.42 18.20 4.31
CA ALA A 3 -7.19 17.14 4.95
C ALA A 3 -6.66 15.75 4.55
N PRO A 4 -6.83 14.72 5.39
CA PRO A 4 -6.61 13.34 4.96
C PRO A 4 -7.50 13.08 3.75
N GLN A 5 -6.90 12.76 2.60
CA GLN A 5 -7.65 12.30 1.44
C GLN A 5 -8.02 10.85 1.70
N ASP A 6 -9.15 10.64 2.35
CA ASP A 6 -9.74 9.32 2.49
C ASP A 6 -10.05 8.79 1.09
N ALA A 7 -9.41 7.70 0.70
CA ALA A 7 -9.86 6.94 -0.47
C ALA A 7 -11.23 6.36 -0.12
N PRO A 8 -12.18 6.24 -1.08
CA PRO A 8 -13.51 5.73 -0.79
C PRO A 8 -13.46 4.39 -0.02
N GLY A 9 -13.87 4.42 1.24
CA GLY A 9 -13.92 3.27 2.14
C GLY A 9 -12.59 2.75 2.70
N GLY A 10 -11.48 3.47 2.53
CA GLY A 10 -10.17 3.10 3.08
C GLY A 10 -9.48 4.28 3.77
N ARG A 11 -8.76 3.99 4.86
CA ARG A 11 -7.99 4.99 5.59
C ARG A 11 -6.62 5.18 4.94
N SER A 12 -6.39 6.38 4.44
CA SER A 12 -5.11 6.80 3.87
C SER A 12 -4.08 7.07 4.98
N ARG A 13 -2.85 6.55 4.83
CA ARG A 13 -1.73 6.85 5.73
C ARG A 13 -0.38 6.75 5.02
N THR A 14 0.60 7.41 5.60
CA THR A 14 2.01 7.29 5.21
C THR A 14 2.79 6.68 6.36
N ILE A 15 3.62 5.69 6.06
CA ILE A 15 4.54 5.06 7.00
C ILE A 15 5.98 5.34 6.58
N ASP A 16 6.93 5.18 7.50
CA ASP A 16 8.36 5.19 7.16
C ASP A 16 8.84 3.76 6.88
N ALA A 17 9.31 3.54 5.65
CA ALA A 17 9.83 2.28 5.14
C ALA A 17 11.09 2.55 4.28
N ASP A 18 12.14 3.04 4.97
CA ASP A 18 13.36 3.61 4.34
C ASP A 18 13.03 4.80 3.44
N GLY A 19 12.17 5.69 3.95
CA GLY A 19 11.50 6.75 3.22
C GLY A 19 9.96 6.61 3.32
N PRO A 20 9.22 7.69 3.09
CA PRO A 20 7.77 7.70 3.20
C PRO A 20 7.18 6.72 2.18
N LEU A 21 6.22 5.94 2.63
CA LEU A 21 5.45 5.01 1.81
C LEU A 21 3.98 5.24 2.08
N HIS A 22 3.24 5.65 1.06
CA HIS A 22 1.79 5.81 1.15
C HIS A 22 1.10 4.46 0.96
N LEU A 23 0.06 4.26 1.78
CA LEU A 23 -0.83 3.12 1.67
C LEU A 23 -2.26 3.50 2.08
N VAL A 24 -3.23 2.72 1.59
CA VAL A 24 -4.63 2.78 2.00
C VAL A 24 -5.00 1.46 2.69
N ASP A 25 -5.47 1.57 3.93
CA ASP A 25 -5.93 0.46 4.76
C ASP A 25 -7.46 0.39 4.72
N TYR A 26 -8.00 -0.64 4.07
CA TYR A 26 -9.44 -0.88 3.93
C TYR A 26 -10.02 -1.68 5.10
N SER A 27 -9.24 -1.86 6.17
CA SER A 27 -9.59 -2.66 7.35
C SER A 27 -9.91 -4.11 6.97
N GLY A 28 -10.61 -4.83 7.86
CA GLY A 28 -10.90 -6.25 7.73
C GLY A 28 -10.11 -7.08 8.75
N SER A 29 -10.62 -8.26 9.07
CA SER A 29 -10.09 -9.15 10.12
C SER A 29 -9.62 -10.51 9.59
N GLY A 30 -9.71 -10.74 8.28
CA GLY A 30 -9.23 -11.97 7.65
C GLY A 30 -7.72 -11.96 7.37
N PRO A 31 -7.22 -12.95 6.61
CA PRO A 31 -5.82 -13.01 6.21
C PRO A 31 -5.38 -11.70 5.54
N PRO A 32 -4.13 -11.29 5.72
CA PRO A 32 -3.62 -10.05 5.13
C PRO A 32 -3.50 -10.17 3.61
N LEU A 33 -3.86 -9.11 2.90
CA LEU A 33 -3.73 -9.00 1.45
C LEU A 33 -3.14 -7.64 1.07
N VAL A 34 -1.94 -7.65 0.50
CA VAL A 34 -1.25 -6.47 -0.03
C VAL A 34 -1.50 -6.36 -1.53
N LEU A 35 -2.08 -5.24 -1.96
CA LEU A 35 -2.38 -4.95 -3.35
C LEU A 35 -1.30 -4.04 -3.94
N VAL A 36 -0.55 -4.56 -4.92
CA VAL A 36 0.60 -3.89 -5.55
C VAL A 36 0.25 -3.54 -6.99
N HIS A 37 0.26 -2.25 -7.32
CA HIS A 37 -0.06 -1.78 -8.66
C HIS A 37 1.05 -2.08 -9.69
N GLY A 38 0.71 -1.97 -10.98
CA GLY A 38 1.67 -2.09 -12.10
C GLY A 38 2.29 -0.76 -12.52
N LEU A 39 2.97 -0.75 -13.68
CA LEU A 39 3.62 0.45 -14.23
C LEU A 39 2.60 1.59 -14.47
N GLY A 40 2.92 2.79 -13.98
CA GLY A 40 2.05 3.98 -14.12
C GLY A 40 0.82 3.97 -13.21
N GLY A 41 0.70 2.98 -12.33
CA GLY A 41 -0.43 2.80 -11.42
C GLY A 41 -0.29 3.53 -10.08
N SER A 42 -1.26 3.26 -9.21
CA SER A 42 -1.31 3.66 -7.79
C SER A 42 -2.33 2.79 -7.05
N HIS A 43 -2.52 3.05 -5.76
CA HIS A 43 -3.58 2.48 -4.92
C HIS A 43 -4.97 2.66 -5.54
N LEU A 44 -5.17 3.69 -6.38
CA LEU A 44 -6.44 3.96 -7.05
C LEU A 44 -6.84 2.84 -8.02
N ASN A 45 -5.89 2.05 -8.53
CA ASN A 45 -6.20 0.88 -9.36
C ASN A 45 -7.09 -0.14 -8.62
N TRP A 46 -7.10 -0.10 -7.29
CA TRP A 46 -7.77 -1.09 -6.46
C TRP A 46 -9.11 -0.61 -5.86
N MET A 47 -9.53 0.64 -6.09
CA MET A 47 -10.70 1.24 -5.43
C MET A 47 -11.98 0.40 -5.56
N LEU A 48 -12.21 -0.25 -6.70
CA LEU A 48 -13.42 -1.03 -6.97
C LEU A 48 -13.38 -2.45 -6.39
N VAL A 49 -12.20 -2.96 -6.01
CA VAL A 49 -12.04 -4.34 -5.54
C VAL A 49 -11.61 -4.43 -4.08
N ALA A 50 -10.96 -3.40 -3.54
CA ALA A 50 -10.43 -3.41 -2.18
C ALA A 50 -11.53 -3.56 -1.11
N LEU A 51 -12.65 -2.85 -1.25
CA LEU A 51 -13.80 -2.97 -0.33
C LEU A 51 -14.51 -4.33 -0.41
N PRO A 52 -14.80 -4.90 -1.60
CA PRO A 52 -15.29 -6.27 -1.69
C PRO A 52 -14.35 -7.29 -1.04
N LEU A 53 -13.04 -7.15 -1.25
CA LEU A 53 -12.02 -8.05 -0.68
C LEU A 53 -11.91 -7.91 0.84
N SER A 54 -12.10 -6.70 1.40
CA SER A 54 -11.99 -6.48 2.85
C SER A 54 -13.05 -7.18 3.69
N ARG A 55 -14.08 -7.74 3.05
CA ARG A 55 -15.06 -8.65 3.69
C ARG A 55 -14.44 -9.97 4.14
N SER A 56 -13.38 -10.41 3.47
CA SER A 56 -12.73 -11.71 3.70
C SER A 56 -11.26 -11.60 4.10
N PHE A 57 -10.64 -10.44 3.88
CA PHE A 57 -9.21 -10.18 4.08
C PHE A 57 -9.00 -8.88 4.86
N ARG A 58 -7.84 -8.71 5.49
CA ARG A 58 -7.36 -7.38 5.87
C ARG A 58 -6.61 -6.80 4.67
N VAL A 59 -7.15 -5.75 4.05
CA VAL A 59 -6.68 -5.29 2.74
C VAL A 59 -5.88 -3.99 2.84
N ILE A 60 -4.67 -4.01 2.30
CA ILE A 60 -3.79 -2.84 2.19
C ILE A 60 -3.42 -2.62 0.72
N ALA A 61 -3.66 -1.42 0.19
CA ALA A 61 -3.17 -1.02 -1.13
C ALA A 61 -1.99 -0.05 -0.97
N VAL A 62 -0.87 -0.32 -1.64
CA VAL A 62 0.37 0.47 -1.51
C VAL A 62 0.67 1.27 -2.78
N ASP A 63 1.21 2.47 -2.60
CA ASP A 63 1.83 3.26 -3.67
C ASP A 63 3.34 3.02 -3.69
N LEU A 64 3.87 2.44 -4.77
CA LEU A 64 5.31 2.19 -4.90
C LEU A 64 6.10 3.52 -5.03
N PRO A 65 7.40 3.57 -4.67
CA PRO A 65 8.20 4.78 -4.79
C PRO A 65 8.12 5.46 -6.16
N GLY A 66 7.73 6.73 -6.16
CA GLY A 66 7.56 7.54 -7.38
C GLY A 66 6.18 7.45 -8.02
N PHE A 67 5.24 6.72 -7.42
CA PHE A 67 3.87 6.55 -7.89
C PHE A 67 2.86 6.99 -6.83
N GLY A 68 1.65 7.32 -7.29
CA GLY A 68 0.56 7.79 -6.44
C GLY A 68 1.00 8.92 -5.50
N LEU A 69 0.87 8.70 -4.20
CA LEU A 69 1.22 9.64 -3.15
C LEU A 69 2.57 9.33 -2.47
N THR A 70 3.31 8.32 -2.96
CA THR A 70 4.67 8.00 -2.47
C THR A 70 5.71 8.78 -3.28
N PRO A 71 6.47 9.71 -2.68
CA PRO A 71 7.49 10.44 -3.40
C PRO A 71 8.66 9.51 -3.79
N PRO A 72 9.38 9.80 -4.89
CA PRO A 72 10.46 8.92 -5.36
C PRO A 72 11.65 8.85 -4.42
N GLU A 73 12.05 9.98 -3.81
CA GLU A 73 13.22 10.10 -2.91
C GLU A 73 14.53 9.48 -3.45
N GLY A 74 14.73 9.53 -4.77
CA GLY A 74 15.90 8.91 -5.40
C GLY A 74 15.96 7.38 -5.27
N ARG A 75 14.87 6.74 -4.84
CA ARG A 75 14.79 5.29 -4.70
C ARG A 75 14.74 4.64 -6.09
N SER A 76 15.51 3.57 -6.25
CA SER A 76 15.54 2.82 -7.50
C SER A 76 14.22 2.05 -7.70
N THR A 77 13.75 2.06 -8.95
CA THR A 77 12.56 1.33 -9.43
C THR A 77 12.86 -0.10 -9.86
N ASP A 78 14.03 -0.64 -9.51
CA ASP A 78 14.37 -2.05 -9.75
C ASP A 78 13.40 -2.99 -9.02
N VAL A 79 12.97 -4.05 -9.72
CA VAL A 79 11.98 -5.01 -9.20
C VAL A 79 12.45 -5.66 -7.88
N ARG A 80 13.75 -5.97 -7.72
CA ARG A 80 14.24 -6.59 -6.47
C ARG A 80 14.24 -5.60 -5.33
N ARG A 81 14.48 -4.31 -5.60
CA ARG A 81 14.38 -3.26 -4.58
C ARG A 81 12.93 -3.03 -4.17
N GLN A 82 12.00 -3.06 -5.11
CA GLN A 82 10.57 -3.01 -4.81
C GLN A 82 10.12 -4.22 -3.99
N ALA A 83 10.59 -5.43 -4.31
CA ALA A 83 10.30 -6.64 -3.54
C ALA A 83 10.77 -6.53 -2.08
N ARG A 84 11.99 -6.06 -1.83
CA ARG A 84 12.51 -5.81 -0.46
C ARG A 84 11.69 -4.77 0.30
N LEU A 85 11.22 -3.73 -0.38
CA LEU A 85 10.33 -2.74 0.24
C LEU A 85 9.00 -3.39 0.66
N LEU A 86 8.46 -4.29 -0.17
CA LEU A 86 7.24 -5.02 0.15
C LEU A 86 7.46 -6.03 1.29
N GLU A 87 8.59 -6.72 1.34
CA GLU A 87 8.99 -7.57 2.47
C GLU A 87 8.99 -6.76 3.78
N GLY A 88 9.68 -5.61 3.81
CA GLY A 88 9.70 -4.75 4.99
C GLY A 88 8.33 -4.16 5.35
N LEU A 89 7.47 -3.89 4.36
CA LEU A 89 6.08 -3.50 4.59
C LEU A 89 5.30 -4.63 5.27
N ILE A 90 5.43 -5.86 4.77
CA ILE A 90 4.74 -7.04 5.30
C ILE A 90 5.18 -7.26 6.76
N GLU A 91 6.47 -7.30 7.03
CA GLU A 91 7.00 -7.48 8.39
C GLU A 91 6.45 -6.43 9.38
N ARG A 92 6.36 -5.17 8.97
CA ARG A 92 5.92 -4.06 9.85
C ARG A 92 4.42 -4.01 10.07
N GLU A 93 3.65 -4.20 9.00
CA GLU A 93 2.22 -3.92 9.02
C GLU A 93 1.36 -5.17 9.18
N ILE A 94 1.91 -6.32 8.82
CA ILE A 94 1.20 -7.58 8.71
C ILE A 94 1.75 -8.62 9.69
N GLY A 95 3.08 -8.73 9.81
CA GLY A 95 3.78 -9.80 10.52
C GLY A 95 4.45 -10.78 9.55
N GLU A 96 4.41 -12.07 9.85
CA GLU A 96 4.98 -13.11 9.00
C GLU A 96 4.06 -13.46 7.81
N PRO A 97 4.60 -13.73 6.61
CA PRO A 97 3.85 -14.38 5.54
C PRO A 97 3.29 -15.72 6.02
N ALA A 98 2.06 -16.05 5.62
CA ALA A 98 1.45 -17.36 5.90
C ALA A 98 2.14 -18.50 5.13
#